data_AF-A0A920K9S1-F1
#
_entry.id   AF-A0A920K9S1-F1
#
_cell.length_a   1.000
_cell.length_b   1.000
_cell.length_c   1.000
_cell.angle_alpha   90.00
_cell.angle_beta   90.00
_cell.angle_gamma   90.00
#
_symmetry.space_group_name_H-M   'P 1'
#
loop_
_entity.id
_entity.type
_entity.pdbx_description
1 polymer ?
#
loop_
_entity_poly.entity_id
_entity_poly.type
_entity_poly.pdbx_seq_one_letter_code
_entity_poly.pdbx_strand_id
1 'polypeptide(L)'
;MLDTLNFFVLRIFRLHQIIFLAGLSLLLIIDFFFLEKWGTFWLMLVWSIVFGVHYLFFRAQAVDDEWLKEKMAFSVYRLWDYGHIREIKKNPFGRSIYRTEEGRLDEEKEDK
;
A
#
# COMPACT_ATOMS: atom_id res chain seq x y z
N MET A 1 8.93 -4.93 -22.12
CA MET A 1 9.77 -3.73 -21.93
C MET A 1 9.49 -3.06 -20.59
N LEU A 2 8.22 -2.90 -20.21
CA LEU A 2 7.81 -2.41 -18.88
C LEU A 2 8.27 -3.33 -17.73
N ASP A 3 8.17 -4.65 -17.86
CA ASP A 3 8.60 -5.59 -16.79
C ASP A 3 10.10 -5.52 -16.48
N THR A 4 10.92 -5.36 -17.52
CA THR A 4 12.38 -5.24 -17.41
C THR A 4 12.77 -3.92 -16.76
N LEU A 5 12.05 -2.85 -17.08
CA LEU A 5 12.21 -1.54 -16.45
C LEU A 5 11.81 -1.60 -14.97
N ASN A 6 10.69 -2.26 -14.66
CA ASN A 6 10.16 -2.40 -13.30
C ASN A 6 11.10 -3.22 -12.41
N PHE A 7 11.64 -4.34 -12.92
CA PHE A 7 12.66 -5.12 -12.23
C PHE A 7 13.94 -4.30 -11.95
N PHE A 8 14.39 -3.50 -12.92
CA PHE A 8 15.57 -2.65 -12.77
C PHE A 8 15.35 -1.54 -11.73
N VAL A 9 14.19 -0.89 -11.77
CA VAL A 9 13.74 0.13 -10.82
C VAL A 9 13.65 -0.43 -9.40
N LEU A 10 12.99 -1.59 -9.22
CA LEU A 10 12.85 -2.24 -7.91
C LEU A 10 14.18 -2.72 -7.35
N ARG A 11 15.11 -3.19 -8.20
CA ARG A 11 16.45 -3.61 -7.78
C ARG A 11 17.30 -2.43 -7.33
N ILE A 12 17.28 -1.31 -8.06
CA ILE A 12 17.95 -0.07 -7.66
C ILE A 12 17.39 0.45 -6.35
N PHE A 13 16.07 0.35 -6.17
CA PHE A 13 15.39 0.78 -4.96
C PHE A 13 15.81 -0.04 -3.71
N ARG A 14 15.89 -1.38 -3.82
CA ARG A 14 16.40 -2.23 -2.72
C ARG A 14 17.85 -1.90 -2.37
N LEU A 15 18.70 -1.65 -3.37
CA LEU A 15 20.07 -1.21 -3.12
C LEU A 15 20.11 0.16 -2.43
N HIS A 16 19.25 1.09 -2.85
CA HIS A 16 19.12 2.40 -2.19
C HIS A 16 18.70 2.28 -0.72
N GLN A 17 17.76 1.38 -0.40
CA GLN A 17 17.37 1.10 0.99
C GLN A 17 18.56 0.59 1.83
N ILE A 18 19.33 -0.36 1.28
CA ILE A 18 20.50 -0.91 1.96
C ILE A 18 21.56 0.17 2.17
N ILE A 19 21.85 0.99 1.16
CA ILE A 19 22.82 2.09 1.25
C ILE A 19 22.38 3.11 2.30
N PHE A 20 21.09 3.49 2.31
CA PHE A 20 20.55 4.41 3.29
C PHE A 20 20.67 3.88 4.72
N LEU A 21 20.28 2.63 4.95
CA LEU A 21 20.39 2.00 6.28
C LEU A 21 21.86 1.88 6.71
N ALA A 22 22.73 1.39 5.83
CA ALA A 22 24.16 1.25 6.13
C ALA A 22 24.80 2.61 6.45
N GLY A 23 24.45 3.66 5.69
CA GLY A 23 24.94 5.01 5.92
C GLY A 23 24.43 5.62 7.22
N LEU A 24 23.15 5.46 7.55
CA LEU A 24 22.59 5.89 8.83
C LEU A 24 23.25 5.16 10.01
N SER A 25 23.41 3.84 9.91
CA SER A 25 24.09 3.06 10.93
C SER A 25 25.53 3.51 11.13
N LEU A 26 26.25 3.79 10.03
CA LEU A 26 27.60 4.31 10.09
C LEU A 26 27.67 5.69 10.75
N LEU A 27 26.76 6.60 10.40
CA LEU A 27 26.68 7.92 11.03
C LEU A 27 26.38 7.80 12.52
N LEU A 28 25.46 6.91 12.93
CA LEU A 28 25.17 6.64 14.34
C LEU A 28 26.38 6.09 15.10
N ILE A 29 27.14 5.17 14.50
CA ILE A 29 28.38 4.64 15.08
C ILE A 29 29.40 5.77 15.25
N ILE A 30 29.59 6.60 14.22
CA ILE A 30 30.52 7.74 14.28
C ILE A 30 30.09 8.71 15.39
N ASP A 31 28.81 9.04 15.43
CA ASP A 31 28.25 9.94 16.42
C ASP A 31 28.44 9.43 17.84
N PHE A 32 28.19 8.13 18.06
CA PHE A 32 28.32 7.50 19.38
C PHE A 32 29.76 7.46 19.91
N PHE A 33 30.75 7.20 19.03
CA PHE A 33 32.15 7.00 19.47
C PHE A 33 33.02 8.26 19.35
N PHE A 34 32.74 9.16 18.41
CA PHE A 34 33.66 10.23 18.02
C PHE A 34 33.10 11.64 18.21
N LEU A 35 31.79 11.81 18.35
CA LEU A 35 31.18 13.13 18.39
C LEU A 35 30.40 13.34 19.68
N GLU A 36 30.56 14.52 20.27
CA GLU A 36 29.72 14.94 21.38
C GLU A 36 28.48 15.67 20.84
N LYS A 37 27.38 15.63 21.61
CA LYS A 37 26.17 16.44 21.37
C LYS A 37 25.46 16.20 20.03
N TRP A 38 25.43 14.95 19.54
CA TRP A 38 24.65 14.60 18.34
C TRP A 38 25.07 15.36 17.07
N GLY A 39 26.37 15.46 16.81
CA GLY A 39 26.95 16.26 15.72
C GLY A 39 26.44 15.89 14.33
N THR A 40 26.05 14.63 14.10
CA THR A 40 25.51 14.16 12.81
C THR A 40 23.98 14.21 12.71
N PHE A 41 23.26 14.63 13.76
CA PHE A 41 21.80 14.59 13.81
C PHE A 41 21.14 15.27 12.62
N TRP A 42 21.56 16.50 12.30
CA TRP A 42 20.96 17.26 11.20
C TRP A 42 21.19 16.62 9.84
N LEU A 43 22.37 16.02 9.64
CA LEU A 43 22.68 15.29 8.42
C LEU A 43 21.78 14.05 8.28
N MET A 44 21.64 13.28 9.36
CA MET A 44 20.76 12.10 9.41
C MET A 44 19.30 12.49 9.18
N LEU A 45 18.82 13.60 9.76
CA LEU A 45 17.46 14.09 9.60
C LEU A 45 17.16 14.48 8.15
N VAL A 46 17.99 15.35 7.56
CA VAL A 46 17.81 15.80 6.17
C VAL A 46 17.87 14.62 5.22
N TRP A 47 18.83 13.72 5.41
CA TRP A 47 18.96 12.53 4.57
C TRP A 47 17.73 11.63 4.68
N SER A 48 17.18 11.46 5.88
CA SER A 48 15.96 10.68 6.10
C SER A 48 14.74 11.27 5.41
N ILE A 49 14.59 12.60 5.43
CA ILE A 49 13.49 13.28 4.72
C ILE A 49 13.62 13.09 3.21
N VAL A 50 14.82 13.32 2.65
CA VAL A 50 15.09 13.12 1.22
C VAL A 50 14.80 11.68 0.82
N PHE A 51 15.23 10.72 1.62
CA PHE A 51 14.94 9.31 1.39
C PHE A 51 13.45 9.00 1.43
N GLY A 52 12.71 9.57 2.39
CA GLY A 52 11.25 9.42 2.50
C GLY A 52 10.51 9.98 1.28
N VAL A 53 10.89 11.16 0.79
CA VAL A 53 10.33 11.73 -0.44
C VAL A 53 10.61 10.82 -1.63
N HIS A 54 11.86 10.37 -1.78
CA HIS A 54 12.27 9.48 -2.86
C HIS A 54 11.50 8.15 -2.84
N TYR A 55 11.29 7.59 -1.64
CA TYR A 55 10.46 6.41 -1.42
C TYR A 55 9.02 6.60 -1.92
N LEU A 56 8.40 7.73 -1.62
CA LEU A 56 7.03 8.03 -2.04
C LEU A 56 6.92 8.12 -3.56
N PHE A 57 7.90 8.76 -4.23
CA PHE A 57 7.94 8.82 -5.70
C PHE A 57 8.01 7.43 -6.34
N PHE A 58 8.91 6.56 -5.85
CA PHE A 58 9.00 5.19 -6.36
C PHE A 58 7.72 4.39 -6.12
N ARG A 59 7.14 4.51 -4.91
CA ARG A 59 5.92 3.80 -4.58
C ARG A 59 4.73 4.27 -5.41
N ALA A 60 4.65 5.55 -5.75
CA ALA A 60 3.64 6.09 -6.64
C ALA A 60 3.77 5.52 -8.07
N GLN A 61 5.00 5.27 -8.55
CA GLN A 61 5.24 4.63 -9.84
C GLN A 61 4.94 3.13 -9.85
N ALA A 62 5.01 2.47 -8.69
CA ALA A 62 4.67 1.05 -8.54
C ALA A 62 3.15 0.80 -8.46
N VAL A 63 2.32 1.85 -8.49
CA VAL A 63 0.87 1.72 -8.63
C VAL A 63 0.56 1.49 -10.10
N ASP A 64 0.14 0.27 -10.45
CA ASP A 64 -0.36 -0.05 -11.79
C ASP A 64 -1.90 -0.08 -11.82
N ASP A 65 -2.45 -0.17 -13.04
CA ASP A 65 -3.90 -0.20 -13.27
C ASP A 65 -4.56 -1.47 -12.71
N GLU A 66 -3.81 -2.56 -12.53
CA GLU A 66 -4.30 -3.83 -12.00
C GLU A 66 -4.45 -3.76 -10.48
N TRP A 67 -3.44 -3.23 -9.78
CA TRP A 67 -3.47 -2.85 -8.38
C TRP A 67 -4.61 -1.86 -8.11
N LEU A 68 -4.82 -0.88 -8.99
CA LEU A 68 -5.92 0.07 -8.87
C LEU A 68 -7.27 -0.62 -8.98
N LYS A 69 -7.46 -1.51 -9.97
CA LYS A 69 -8.69 -2.30 -10.14
C LYS A 69 -8.97 -3.18 -8.93
N GLU A 70 -7.97 -3.89 -8.43
CA GLU A 70 -8.09 -4.74 -7.24
C GLU A 70 -8.46 -3.91 -6.00
N LYS A 71 -7.83 -2.74 -5.80
CA LYS A 71 -8.13 -1.87 -4.65
C LYS A 71 -9.48 -1.18 -4.75
N MET A 72 -9.90 -0.82 -5.95
CA MET A 72 -11.23 -0.28 -6.20
C MET A 72 -12.30 -1.32 -5.93
N ALA A 73 -12.15 -2.55 -6.44
CA ALA A 73 -13.04 -3.66 -6.17
C ALA A 73 -13.19 -3.88 -4.65
N PHE A 74 -12.08 -4.01 -3.93
CA PHE A 74 -12.09 -4.17 -2.48
C PHE A 74 -12.77 -3.01 -1.73
N SER A 75 -12.57 -1.77 -2.18
CA SER A 75 -13.18 -0.59 -1.56
C SER A 75 -14.69 -0.53 -1.77
N VAL A 76 -15.18 -0.97 -2.94
CA VAL A 76 -16.61 -1.11 -3.23
C VAL A 76 -17.22 -2.25 -2.42
N TYR A 77 -16.56 -3.42 -2.36
CA TYR A 77 -17.05 -4.58 -1.59
C TYR A 77 -17.11 -4.34 -0.08
N ARG A 78 -16.22 -3.51 0.47
CA ARG A 78 -16.31 -3.17 1.90
C ARG A 78 -17.53 -2.30 2.23
N LEU A 79 -17.92 -1.39 1.34
CA LEU A 79 -19.15 -0.61 1.49
C LEU A 79 -20.39 -1.46 1.25
N TRP A 80 -20.27 -2.46 0.37
CA TRP A 80 -21.28 -3.48 0.10
C TRP A 80 -21.64 -4.30 1.36
N ASP A 81 -20.64 -4.75 2.12
CA ASP A 81 -20.86 -5.50 3.37
C ASP A 81 -21.69 -4.72 4.40
N TYR A 82 -21.52 -3.39 4.49
CA TYR A 82 -22.35 -2.59 5.39
C TYR A 82 -23.83 -2.57 5.00
N GLY A 83 -24.12 -2.65 3.70
CA GLY A 83 -25.48 -2.79 3.18
C GLY A 83 -26.11 -4.11 3.62
N HIS A 84 -25.37 -5.22 3.50
CA HIS A 84 -25.79 -6.55 3.94
C HIS A 84 -26.00 -6.64 5.45
N ILE A 85 -25.07 -6.10 6.25
CA ILE A 85 -25.21 -6.07 7.72
C ILE A 85 -26.49 -5.32 8.12
N ARG A 86 -26.81 -4.21 7.44
CA ARG A 86 -28.04 -3.45 7.70
C ARG A 86 -29.30 -4.24 7.33
N GLU A 87 -29.25 -5.02 6.26
CA GLU A 87 -30.36 -5.86 5.79
C GLU A 87 -30.62 -7.04 6.73
N ILE A 88 -29.57 -7.73 7.17
CA ILE A 88 -29.64 -8.77 8.21
C ILE A 88 -30.20 -8.19 9.51
N LYS A 89 -29.77 -6.98 9.92
CA LYS A 89 -30.32 -6.30 11.10
C LYS A 89 -31.82 -6.00 10.97
N LYS A 90 -32.30 -5.71 9.76
CA LYS A 90 -33.71 -5.39 9.48
C LYS A 90 -34.57 -6.65 9.35
N ASN A 91 -34.03 -7.73 8.79
CA ASN A 91 -34.72 -9.00 8.63
C ASN A 91 -33.76 -10.19 8.89
N PRO A 92 -33.60 -10.60 10.16
CA PRO A 92 -32.57 -11.57 10.57
C PRO A 92 -32.72 -12.97 9.98
N PHE A 93 -33.94 -13.30 9.51
CA PHE A 93 -34.27 -14.60 8.92
C PHE A 93 -34.68 -14.49 7.45
N GLY A 94 -34.50 -13.31 6.84
CA GLY A 94 -34.75 -13.10 5.41
C GLY A 94 -33.64 -13.68 4.54
N ARG A 95 -33.98 -14.11 3.31
CA ARG A 95 -32.96 -14.51 2.31
C ARG A 95 -32.03 -13.34 2.02
N SER A 96 -30.73 -13.56 2.10
CA SER A 96 -29.72 -12.57 1.72
C SER A 96 -29.73 -12.40 0.20
N ILE A 97 -30.00 -11.19 -0.29
CA ILE A 97 -29.92 -10.89 -1.71
C ILE A 97 -28.44 -10.74 -2.06
N TYR A 98 -27.89 -11.70 -2.78
CA TYR A 98 -26.53 -11.58 -3.31
C TYR A 98 -26.61 -10.74 -4.60
N ARG A 99 -25.73 -9.73 -4.70
CA ARG A 99 -25.48 -9.05 -5.96
C ARG A 99 -24.14 -9.59 -6.47
N THR A 100 -24.12 -10.10 -7.68
CA THR A 100 -22.90 -10.67 -8.29
C THR A 100 -21.88 -9.57 -8.56
N GLU A 101 -20.63 -9.95 -8.84
CA GLU A 101 -19.51 -9.02 -9.09
C GLU A 101 -19.81 -7.98 -10.20
N GLU A 102 -20.79 -8.26 -11.07
CA GLU A 102 -21.27 -7.38 -12.14
C GLU A 102 -22.36 -6.39 -11.71
N GLY A 103 -22.73 -6.35 -10.43
CA GLY A 103 -23.82 -5.49 -9.96
C GLY A 103 -25.22 -5.96 -10.39
N ARG A 104 -25.39 -7.26 -10.68
CA ARG A 104 -26.69 -7.86 -11.00
C ARG A 104 -27.25 -8.52 -9.74
N LEU A 105 -28.52 -8.27 -9.43
CA LEU A 105 -29.21 -8.99 -8.37
C LEU A 105 -29.38 -10.43 -8.83
N ASP A 106 -29.06 -11.40 -7.98
CA ASP A 106 -29.29 -12.81 -8.26
C ASP A 106 -30.79 -13.10 -8.12
N GLU A 107 -31.56 -12.65 -9.11
CA GLU A 107 -32.95 -13.03 -9.29
C GLU A 107 -32.94 -14.36 -10.05
N GLU A 108 -32.90 -15.45 -9.29
CA GLU A 108 -33.14 -16.79 -9.82
C GLU A 108 -34.54 -16.78 -10.45
N LYS A 109 -34.59 -17.15 -11.74
CA LYS A 109 -35.81 -17.26 -12.54
C LYS A 109 -36.86 -18.03 -11.75
N GLU A 110 -38.06 -17.46 -11.64
CA GLU A 110 -39.25 -18.21 -11.22
C GLU A 110 -39.44 -19.40 -12.18
N ASP A 111 -38.97 -20.57 -11.76
CA ASP A 111 -39.43 -21.84 -12.33
C ASP A 111 -40.90 -21.98 -11.94
N LYS A 112 -41.76 -21.92 -12.96
CA LYS A 112 -43.19 -22.19 -12.90
C LYS A 112 -43.50 -23.67 -12.74
#